data_AF-A0A958LQK3-F1
#
_entry.id   AF-A0A958LQK3-F1
#
_cell.length_a   1.000
_cell.length_b   1.000
_cell.length_c   1.000
_cell.angle_alpha   90.00
_cell.angle_beta   90.00
_cell.angle_gamma   90.00
#
_symmetry.space_group_name_H-M   'P 1'
#
loop_
_entity.id
_entity.type
_entity.pdbx_description
1 polymer ?
#
loop_
_entity_poly.entity_id
_entity_poly.type
_entity_poly.pdbx_seq_one_letter_code
_entity_poly.pdbx_strand_id
1 'polypeptide(L)'
;MYLQGNLQELFDALYHLGVIDPVLEMDWTEALDELPDHFDEFLEIVKAANGHQGDVQGLMGELEKFNEPALNYLAMEVAREFADFHARETLH
;
A
#
# COMPACT_ATOMS: atom_id res chain seq x y z
N MET A 1 3.79 -8.14 -9.26
CA MET A 1 2.83 -7.38 -10.10
C MET A 1 2.85 -5.98 -9.53
N TYR A 2 3.19 -4.97 -10.32
CA TYR A 2 3.26 -3.58 -9.84
C TYR A 2 1.85 -3.02 -9.65
N LEU A 3 1.70 -2.06 -8.73
CA LEU A 3 0.49 -1.26 -8.60
C LEU A 3 0.24 -0.58 -9.96
N GLN A 4 -0.85 -0.94 -10.64
CA GLN A 4 -1.23 -0.36 -11.95
C GLN A 4 -2.28 0.75 -11.82
N GLY A 5 -2.89 0.90 -10.64
CA GLY A 5 -3.84 1.97 -10.35
C GLY A 5 -3.17 3.32 -10.02
N ASN A 6 -3.98 4.37 -9.84
CA ASN A 6 -3.50 5.66 -9.33
C ASN A 6 -2.90 5.45 -7.94
N LEU A 7 -1.58 5.34 -7.86
CA LEU A 7 -0.82 5.22 -6.60
C LEU A 7 -1.22 6.30 -5.59
N GLN A 8 -1.56 7.48 -6.12
CA GLN A 8 -2.04 8.64 -5.37
C GLN A 8 -3.39 8.38 -4.68
N GLU A 9 -4.33 7.70 -5.33
CA GLU A 9 -5.63 7.34 -4.75
C GLU A 9 -5.48 6.27 -3.65
N LEU A 10 -4.58 5.31 -3.86
CA LEU A 10 -4.23 4.29 -2.87
C LEU A 10 -3.56 4.89 -1.63
N PHE A 11 -2.61 5.81 -1.85
CA PHE A 11 -1.98 6.55 -0.77
C PHE A 11 -3.00 7.37 0.02
N ASP A 12 -3.87 8.10 -0.66
CA ASP A 12 -4.89 8.94 -0.02
C ASP A 12 -5.90 8.10 0.80
N ALA A 13 -6.29 6.93 0.29
CA ALA A 13 -7.12 5.96 1.00
C ALA A 13 -6.45 5.46 2.28
N LEU A 14 -5.18 5.02 2.19
CA LEU A 14 -4.43 4.51 3.34
C LEU A 14 -4.11 5.62 4.35
N TYR A 15 -3.88 6.85 3.87
CA TYR A 15 -3.70 8.03 4.70
C TYR A 15 -4.97 8.38 5.47
N HIS A 16 -6.13 8.37 4.80
CA HIS A 16 -7.41 8.58 5.46
C HIS A 16 -7.75 7.48 6.48
N LEU A 17 -7.31 6.25 6.25
CA LEU A 17 -7.47 5.14 7.20
C LEU A 17 -6.49 5.24 8.39
N GLY A 18 -5.53 6.18 8.37
CA GLY A 18 -4.53 6.34 9.44
C GLY A 18 -3.48 5.23 9.49
N VAL A 19 -3.36 4.44 8.41
CA VAL A 19 -2.42 3.30 8.31
C VAL A 19 -1.02 3.79 7.90
N ILE A 20 -0.92 4.95 7.24
CA ILE A 20 0.37 5.52 6.81
C ILE A 20 1.26 5.93 8.00
N ASP A 21 0.68 6.51 9.05
CA ASP A 21 1.42 6.95 10.25
C ASP A 21 2.26 5.83 10.91
N PRO A 22 1.68 4.67 11.29
CA PRO A 22 2.46 3.60 11.92
C PRO A 22 3.50 3.01 10.96
N VAL A 23 3.24 3.01 9.66
CA VAL A 23 4.22 2.56 8.65
C VAL A 23 5.43 3.48 8.60
N LEU A 24 5.27 4.80 8.71
CA LEU A 24 6.39 5.74 8.71
C LEU A 24 7.29 5.57 9.94
N GLU A 25 6.74 5.09 11.06
CA GLU A 25 7.48 4.81 12.30
C GLU A 25 8.00 3.36 12.38
N MET A 26 7.55 2.45 11.52
CA MET A 26 7.99 1.05 11.51
C MET A 26 9.36 0.88 10.87
N ASP A 27 10.10 -0.13 11.36
CA ASP A 27 11.33 -0.59 10.72
C ASP A 27 10.98 -1.41 9.46
N TRP A 28 11.05 -0.75 8.31
CA TRP A 28 10.73 -1.38 7.01
C TRP A 28 11.62 -2.58 6.72
N THR A 29 12.83 -2.60 7.29
CA THR A 29 13.79 -3.69 7.13
C THR A 29 13.28 -4.99 7.75
N GLU A 30 12.73 -4.95 8.97
CA GLU A 30 12.18 -6.14 9.63
C GLU A 30 10.86 -6.56 8.97
N ALA A 31 10.00 -5.60 8.64
CA ALA A 31 8.73 -5.87 7.95
C ALA A 31 8.95 -6.55 6.59
N LEU A 32 9.97 -6.12 5.82
CA LEU A 32 10.33 -6.76 4.55
C LEU A 32 10.90 -8.17 4.72
N ASP A 33 11.54 -8.48 5.85
CA ASP A 33 12.06 -9.82 6.16
C ASP A 33 10.93 -10.80 6.48
N GLU A 34 9.82 -10.32 7.06
CA GLU A 34 8.60 -11.10 7.34
C GLU A 34 7.61 -11.16 6.16
N LEU A 35 7.75 -10.27 5.18
CA LEU A 35 6.92 -10.22 3.97
C LEU A 35 6.83 -11.55 3.19
N PRO A 36 7.87 -12.41 3.10
CA PRO A 36 7.77 -13.70 2.42
C PRO A 36 6.74 -14.64 3.04
N ASP A 37 6.53 -14.57 4.36
CA ASP A 37 5.57 -15.39 5.09
C ASP A 37 4.12 -14.87 4.89
N HIS A 38 3.97 -13.57 4.67
CA HIS A 38 2.69 -12.88 4.42
C HIS A 38 2.46 -12.50 2.95
N PHE A 39 3.24 -13.07 2.03
CA PHE A 39 3.25 -12.66 0.63
C PHE A 39 1.91 -12.94 -0.08
N ASP A 40 1.21 -14.01 0.31
CA ASP A 40 -0.11 -14.36 -0.21
C ASP A 40 -1.17 -13.30 0.17
N GLU A 41 -1.22 -12.88 1.44
CA GLU A 41 -2.13 -11.81 1.91
C GLU A 41 -1.81 -10.48 1.23
N PHE A 42 -0.52 -10.17 1.08
CA PHE A 42 -0.07 -8.99 0.35
C PHE A 42 -0.52 -9.01 -1.12
N LEU A 43 -0.37 -10.15 -1.81
CA LEU A 43 -0.82 -10.31 -3.19
C LEU A 43 -2.33 -10.16 -3.36
N GLU A 44 -3.13 -10.67 -2.41
CA GLU A 44 -4.59 -10.51 -2.42
C GLU A 44 -4.99 -9.05 -2.27
N ILE A 45 -4.37 -8.32 -1.32
CA ILE A 45 -4.59 -6.89 -1.15
C ILE A 45 -4.17 -6.11 -2.39
N VAL A 46 -2.99 -6.38 -2.96
CA VAL A 46 -2.51 -5.70 -4.17
C VAL A 46 -3.43 -5.98 -5.37
N LYS A 47 -4.00 -7.18 -5.46
CA LYS A 47 -5.04 -7.48 -6.46
C LYS A 47 -6.31 -6.69 -6.22
N ALA A 48 -6.80 -6.61 -4.99
CA ALA A 48 -7.99 -5.84 -4.65
C ALA A 48 -7.77 -4.34 -4.97
N ALA A 49 -6.60 -3.81 -4.59
CA ALA A 49 -6.14 -2.46 -4.90
C ALA A 49 -6.07 -2.19 -6.42
N ASN A 50 -5.51 -3.11 -7.20
CA ASN A 50 -5.42 -2.98 -8.66
C ASN A 50 -6.76 -3.19 -9.38
N GLY A 51 -7.70 -3.91 -8.76
CA GLY A 51 -9.04 -4.12 -9.31
C GLY A 51 -9.95 -2.90 -9.19
N HIS A 52 -9.58 -1.94 -8.35
CA HIS A 52 -10.34 -0.73 -8.13
C HIS A 52 -10.08 0.30 -9.26
N GLN A 53 -11.10 0.49 -10.10
CA GLN A 53 -11.07 1.40 -11.28
C GLN A 53 -11.53 2.83 -10.92
N GLY A 54 -11.01 3.43 -9.85
CA GLY A 54 -11.35 4.81 -9.46
C GLY A 54 -12.53 4.98 -8.49
N ASP A 55 -13.07 3.89 -7.94
CA ASP A 55 -13.97 3.90 -6.76
C ASP A 55 -13.22 3.82 -5.41
N VAL A 56 -12.67 4.94 -4.93
CA VAL A 56 -11.78 4.95 -3.75
C VAL A 56 -12.53 4.53 -2.49
N GLN A 57 -13.83 4.85 -2.43
CA GLN A 57 -14.68 4.42 -1.32
C GLN A 57 -14.87 2.91 -1.29
N GLY A 58 -15.08 2.28 -2.46
CA GLY A 58 -15.13 0.83 -2.59
C GLY A 58 -13.81 0.16 -2.18
N LEU A 59 -12.68 0.77 -2.55
CA LEU A 59 -11.35 0.30 -2.14
C LEU A 59 -11.18 0.38 -0.62
N MET A 60 -11.50 1.52 0.00
CA MET A 60 -11.40 1.67 1.47
C MET A 60 -12.24 0.63 2.20
N GLY A 61 -13.47 0.38 1.73
CA GLY A 61 -14.34 -0.65 2.30
C GLY A 61 -13.85 -2.09 2.08
N GLU A 62 -13.07 -2.36 1.03
CA GLU A 62 -12.37 -3.64 0.86
C GLU A 62 -11.17 -3.72 1.79
N LEU A 63 -10.37 -2.65 1.88
CA LEU A 63 -9.20 -2.54 2.75
C LEU A 63 -9.57 -2.72 4.23
N GLU A 64 -10.68 -2.14 4.70
CA GLU A 64 -11.19 -2.34 6.07
C GLU A 64 -11.54 -3.79 6.40
N LYS A 65 -11.72 -4.68 5.41
CA LYS A 65 -11.96 -6.12 5.66
C LYS A 65 -10.67 -6.90 5.89
N PHE A 66 -9.52 -6.33 5.54
CA PHE A 66 -8.23 -6.97 5.74
C PHE A 66 -7.67 -6.66 7.14
N ASN A 67 -6.74 -7.51 7.58
CA ASN A 67 -6.09 -7.35 8.88
C ASN A 67 -5.14 -6.14 8.86
N GLU A 68 -5.02 -5.44 10.00
CA GLU A 68 -4.03 -4.37 10.23
C GLU A 68 -2.62 -4.65 9.69
N PRO A 69 -1.99 -5.82 9.95
CA PRO A 69 -0.67 -6.13 9.41
C PRO A 69 -0.64 -6.12 7.87
N ALA A 70 -1.66 -6.67 7.22
CA ALA A 70 -1.75 -6.69 5.76
C ALA A 70 -1.90 -5.27 5.18
N LEU A 71 -2.66 -4.41 5.86
CA LEU A 71 -2.78 -2.99 5.52
C LEU A 71 -1.47 -2.22 5.70
N ASN A 72 -0.72 -2.51 6.77
CA ASN A 72 0.60 -1.92 7.00
C ASN A 72 1.59 -2.28 5.88
N TYR A 73 1.62 -3.55 5.46
CA TYR A 73 2.49 -3.96 4.33
C TYR A 73 2.12 -3.26 3.03
N LEU A 74 0.83 -3.11 2.73
CA LEU A 74 0.39 -2.35 1.56
C LEU A 74 0.82 -0.88 1.65
N ALA A 75 0.57 -0.23 2.79
CA ALA A 75 0.97 1.16 3.01
C ALA A 75 2.48 1.36 2.88
N MET A 76 3.29 0.40 3.34
CA MET A 76 4.75 0.43 3.15
C MET A 76 5.14 0.37 1.68
N GLU A 77 4.58 -0.55 0.90
CA GLU A 77 4.90 -0.68 -0.52
C GLU A 77 4.37 0.51 -1.34
N VAL A 78 3.20 1.04 -1.00
CA VAL A 78 2.67 2.27 -1.61
C VAL A 78 3.58 3.46 -1.29
N ALA A 79 4.00 3.63 -0.04
CA ALA A 79 4.91 4.72 0.35
C ALA A 79 6.27 4.61 -0.35
N ARG A 80 6.81 3.39 -0.45
CA ARG A 80 8.07 3.12 -1.15
C ARG A 80 7.97 3.42 -2.64
N GLU A 81 6.96 2.90 -3.33
CA GLU A 81 6.73 3.16 -4.75
C GLU A 81 6.45 4.65 -5.01
N PHE A 82 5.74 5.33 -4.11
CA PHE A 82 5.47 6.76 -4.21
C PHE A 82 6.75 7.60 -4.08
N ALA A 83 7.60 7.27 -3.10
CA ALA A 83 8.90 7.91 -2.92
C ALA A 83 9.82 7.66 -4.12
N ASP A 84 9.85 6.44 -4.65
CA ASP A 84 10.65 6.07 -5.83
C ASP A 84 10.14 6.77 -7.10
N PHE A 85 8.81 6.87 -7.27
CA PHE A 85 8.17 7.61 -8.36
C PHE A 85 8.52 9.10 -8.31
N HIS A 86 8.36 9.74 -7.16
CA HIS A 86 8.75 11.14 -6.96
C HIS A 86 10.25 11.36 -7.16
N ALA A 87 11.10 10.45 -6.69
CA ALA A 87 12.54 10.53 -6.91
C ALA A 87 12.90 10.47 -8.40
N ARG A 88 12.20 9.65 -9.20
CA ARG A 88 12.38 9.57 -10.65
C ARG A 88 11.87 10.80 -11.38
N GLU A 89 10.75 11.40 -10.96
CA GLU A 89 10.25 12.65 -11.54
C GLU A 89 11.16 13.85 -11.24
N THR A 90 11.81 13.87 -10.07
CA THR A 90 12.67 15.00 -9.66
C THR A 90 14.05 14.97 -10.35
N LEU A 91 14.43 13.84 -10.96
CA LEU A 91 15.73 13.64 -11.62
C LEU A 91 15.73 13.97 -13.12
N HIS A 92 14.65 14.54 -13.67
CA HIS A 92 14.50 14.89 -15.09
C HIS A 92 14.29 16.38 -15.34
#